data_AF-A0A542ZNF6-F1
#
_entry.id   AF-A0A542ZNF6-F1
#
_cell.length_a   1.000
_cell.length_b   1.000
_cell.length_c   1.000
_cell.angle_alpha   90.00
_cell.angle_beta   90.00
_cell.angle_gamma   90.00
#
_symmetry.space_group_name_H-M   'P 1'
#
loop_
_entity.id
_entity.type
_entity.pdbx_description
1 polymer ?
#
loop_
_entity_poly.entity_id
_entity_poly.type
_entity_poly.pdbx_seq_one_letter_code
_entity_poly.pdbx_strand_id
1 'polypeptide(L)'
;MGDTSEIRPEVEVRPGVPPSGPGCADCEAHAPPGWWLHLRRCARCGHVGCCDSSPAQHASAHYRATGHRVVQSYEPDEDWFYDYATGDWLEGPQLAPPASHPAQQGVPGPEGRVPPDWRSRLH
;
A
#
# COMPACT_ATOMS: atom_id res chain seq x y z
N MET A 1 30.64 -16.98 11.72
CA MET A 1 29.50 -17.29 10.84
C MET A 1 28.62 -16.07 10.87
N GLY A 2 28.43 -15.42 9.72
CA GLY A 2 28.06 -14.01 9.61
C GLY A 2 26.80 -13.63 10.37
N ASP A 3 26.92 -12.55 11.15
CA ASP A 3 25.84 -11.86 11.84
C ASP A 3 24.74 -11.49 10.85
N THR A 4 23.54 -12.01 11.08
CA THR A 4 22.39 -11.80 10.20
C THR A 4 21.85 -10.40 10.49
N SER A 5 22.50 -9.41 9.88
CA SER A 5 21.92 -8.13 9.49
C SER A 5 21.01 -7.50 10.54
N GLU A 6 21.60 -6.76 11.48
CA GLU A 6 20.90 -5.69 12.20
C GLU A 6 20.22 -4.76 11.18
N ILE A 7 18.92 -4.96 10.98
CA ILE A 7 18.10 -4.14 10.10
C ILE A 7 18.05 -2.77 10.73
N ARG A 8 18.60 -1.76 10.06
CA ARG A 8 18.51 -0.37 10.52
C ARG A 8 17.09 0.13 10.25
N PRO A 9 16.23 0.32 11.27
CA PRO A 9 14.83 0.73 11.09
C PRO A 9 14.69 2.07 10.35
N GLU A 10 15.73 2.91 10.41
CA GLU A 10 15.85 4.20 9.74
C GLU A 10 15.80 4.11 8.20
N VAL A 11 16.09 2.93 7.61
CA VAL A 11 16.16 2.76 6.16
C VAL A 11 14.80 2.39 5.54
N GLU A 12 13.90 1.78 6.33
CA GLU A 12 12.62 1.25 5.85
C GLU A 12 11.45 2.25 5.94
N VAL A 13 11.51 3.21 6.86
CA VAL A 13 10.48 4.25 7.01
C VAL A 13 11.09 5.62 6.76
N ARG A 14 10.55 6.36 5.79
CA ARG A 14 10.96 7.72 5.42
C ARG A 14 9.75 8.67 5.52
N PRO A 15 9.52 9.29 6.70
CA PRO A 15 8.32 10.07 6.95
C PRO A 15 8.09 11.24 5.98
N GLY A 16 9.16 11.85 5.46
CA GLY A 16 9.06 13.03 4.59
C GLY A 16 8.67 12.75 3.12
N VAL A 17 8.56 11.49 2.69
CA VAL A 17 8.26 11.17 1.28
C VAL A 17 6.75 11.14 1.06
N PRO A 18 6.15 12.00 0.21
CA PRO A 18 4.70 12.04 -0.02
C PRO A 18 4.18 10.78 -0.75
N PRO A 19 2.87 10.51 -0.72
CA PRO A 19 2.29 9.41 -1.49
C PRO A 19 2.40 9.67 -3.00
N SER A 20 2.50 8.61 -3.80
CA SER A 20 2.60 8.69 -5.26
C SER A 20 1.33 9.21 -5.93
N GLY A 21 0.19 9.21 -5.23
CA GLY A 21 -1.09 9.68 -5.72
C GLY A 21 -2.25 9.26 -4.82
N PRO A 22 -3.50 9.57 -5.21
CA PRO A 22 -4.70 9.28 -4.41
C PRO A 22 -5.14 7.80 -4.47
N GLY A 23 -4.61 7.01 -5.40
CA GLY A 23 -5.03 5.64 -5.69
C GLY A 23 -3.85 4.73 -6.03
N CYS A 24 -4.14 3.48 -6.38
CA CYS A 24 -3.11 2.53 -6.78
C CYS A 24 -2.52 2.92 -8.15
N ALA A 25 -1.27 3.38 -8.16
CA ALA A 25 -0.61 3.88 -9.36
C ALA A 25 -0.56 2.84 -10.48
N ASP A 26 -0.32 1.58 -10.13
CA ASP A 26 -0.25 0.48 -11.09
C ASP A 26 -1.64 0.11 -11.65
N CYS A 27 -2.69 0.12 -10.83
CA CYS A 27 -4.07 -0.08 -11.31
C CYS A 27 -4.47 0.99 -12.33
N GLU A 28 -4.03 2.23 -12.13
CA GLU A 28 -4.29 3.33 -13.05
C GLU A 28 -3.48 3.23 -14.35
N ALA A 29 -2.28 2.65 -14.30
CA ALA A 29 -1.41 2.50 -15.46
C ALA A 29 -1.83 1.39 -16.43
N HIS A 30 -2.71 0.47 -16.03
CA HIS A 30 -3.20 -0.62 -16.88
C HIS A 30 -4.16 -0.13 -17.98
N ALA A 31 -4.29 -0.92 -19.06
CA ALA A 31 -5.25 -0.70 -20.14
C ALA A 31 -6.09 -1.98 -20.37
N PRO A 32 -7.38 -2.01 -19.96
CA PRO A 32 -8.10 -0.95 -19.27
C PRO A 32 -7.62 -0.74 -17.83
N PRO A 33 -7.84 0.46 -17.24
CA PRO A 33 -7.51 0.71 -15.84
C PRO A 33 -8.27 -0.24 -14.89
N GLY A 34 -7.59 -0.69 -13.84
CA GLY A 34 -8.11 -1.63 -12.85
C GLY A 34 -8.91 -0.98 -11.72
N TRP A 35 -9.24 -1.78 -10.70
CA TRP A 35 -9.86 -1.37 -9.43
C TRP A 35 -9.16 -2.07 -8.27
N TRP A 36 -9.44 -1.66 -7.03
CA TRP A 36 -8.82 -2.16 -5.80
C TRP A 36 -9.83 -2.20 -4.65
N LEU A 37 -9.56 -3.05 -3.66
CA LEU A 37 -10.31 -3.07 -2.40
C LEU A 37 -9.78 -1.97 -1.47
N HIS A 38 -8.59 -2.16 -0.89
CA HIS A 38 -7.90 -1.20 -0.03
C HIS A 38 -6.54 -0.83 -0.60
N LEU A 39 -5.97 0.26 -0.09
CA LEU A 39 -4.69 0.80 -0.47
C LEU A 39 -3.65 0.69 0.66
N ARG A 40 -2.40 0.53 0.25
CA ARG A 40 -1.22 0.51 1.08
C ARG A 40 -0.22 1.49 0.51
N ARG A 41 0.41 2.27 1.39
CA ARG A 41 1.49 3.18 1.03
C ARG A 41 2.82 2.62 1.49
N CYS A 42 3.79 2.50 0.61
CA CYS A 42 5.16 2.18 0.99
C CYS A 42 5.72 3.28 1.89
N ALA A 43 6.11 2.91 3.11
CA ALA A 43 6.65 3.84 4.10
C ALA A 43 8.03 4.40 3.70
N ARG A 44 8.72 3.72 2.77
CA ARG A 44 10.06 4.12 2.28
C ARG A 44 10.02 5.11 1.12
N CYS A 45 9.17 4.86 0.12
CA CYS A 45 9.20 5.61 -1.14
C CYS A 45 7.86 6.25 -1.53
N GLY A 46 6.82 6.09 -0.71
CA GLY A 46 5.51 6.70 -0.95
C GLY A 46 4.66 6.02 -2.03
N HIS A 47 5.12 4.92 -2.64
CA HIS A 47 4.34 4.18 -3.64
C HIS A 47 3.02 3.69 -3.06
N VAL A 48 1.89 4.05 -3.69
CA VAL A 48 0.55 3.60 -3.31
C VAL A 48 0.15 2.42 -4.18
N GLY A 49 -0.02 1.26 -3.55
CA GLY A 49 -0.42 -0.01 -4.17
C GLY A 49 -1.70 -0.57 -3.55
N CYS A 50 -2.44 -1.38 -4.31
CA CYS A 50 -3.60 -2.10 -3.78
C CYS A 50 -3.19 -3.28 -2.89
N CYS A 51 -3.98 -3.54 -1.83
CA CYS A 51 -3.70 -4.56 -0.83
C CYS A 51 -3.76 -6.00 -1.39
N ASP A 52 -3.33 -6.98 -0.60
CA ASP A 52 -3.23 -8.39 -1.03
C ASP A 52 -4.57 -9.08 -1.26
N SER A 53 -5.67 -8.59 -0.67
CA SER A 53 -7.02 -9.06 -1.01
C SER A 53 -7.54 -8.44 -2.31
N SER A 54 -6.92 -7.38 -2.84
CA SER A 54 -7.31 -6.79 -4.12
C SER A 54 -6.87 -7.70 -5.28
N PRO A 55 -7.61 -7.72 -6.42
CA PRO A 55 -7.30 -8.65 -7.51
C PRO A 55 -5.85 -8.62 -8.01
N ALA A 56 -5.22 -7.44 -8.03
CA ALA A 56 -3.89 -7.22 -8.59
C ALA A 56 -2.73 -7.24 -7.57
N GLN A 57 -3.00 -7.16 -6.27
CA GLN A 57 -2.00 -7.29 -5.18
C GLN A 57 -0.73 -6.41 -5.36
N HIS A 58 -0.89 -5.18 -5.84
CA HIS A 58 0.25 -4.33 -6.23
C HIS A 58 1.15 -3.94 -5.06
N ALA A 59 0.66 -3.90 -3.81
CA ALA A 59 1.48 -3.58 -2.66
C ALA A 59 2.54 -4.66 -2.35
N SER A 60 2.16 -5.95 -2.34
CA SER A 60 3.15 -7.04 -2.18
C SER A 60 3.99 -7.24 -3.43
N ALA A 61 3.44 -7.01 -4.63
CA ALA A 61 4.25 -7.01 -5.86
C ALA A 61 5.35 -5.94 -5.81
N HIS A 62 5.03 -4.74 -5.35
CA HIS A 62 5.99 -3.65 -5.12
C HIS A 62 7.08 -4.05 -4.11
N TYR A 63 6.69 -4.66 -2.99
CA TYR A 63 7.66 -5.20 -2.03
C TYR A 63 8.60 -6.22 -2.69
N ARG A 64 8.08 -7.21 -3.41
CA ARG A 64 8.88 -8.25 -4.07
C ARG A 64 9.85 -7.66 -5.11
N ALA A 65 9.45 -6.61 -5.81
CA ALA A 65 10.26 -5.96 -6.83
C ALA A 65 11.36 -5.05 -6.26
N THR A 66 11.09 -4.38 -5.13
CA THR A 66 11.96 -3.30 -4.60
C THR A 66 12.67 -3.65 -3.29
N GLY A 67 12.19 -4.67 -2.58
CA GLY A 67 12.60 -4.99 -1.22
C GLY A 67 12.01 -4.07 -0.14
N HIS A 68 11.17 -3.09 -0.50
CA HIS A 68 10.58 -2.17 0.48
C HIS A 68 9.50 -2.89 1.29
N ARG A 69 9.86 -3.32 2.50
CA ARG A 69 9.04 -4.27 3.28
C ARG A 69 7.96 -3.61 4.12
N VAL A 70 8.13 -2.34 4.51
CA VAL A 70 7.16 -1.64 5.37
C VAL A 70 6.17 -0.83 4.55
N VAL A 71 4.89 -1.08 4.79
CA VAL A 71 3.77 -0.29 4.28
C VAL A 71 2.94 0.28 5.44
N GLN A 72 2.31 1.43 5.21
CA GLN A 72 1.22 1.96 6.04
C GLN A 72 -0.11 1.67 5.36
N SER A 73 -1.19 1.53 6.13
CA SER A 73 -2.52 1.71 5.56
C SER A 73 -2.63 3.07 4.86
N TYR A 74 -3.40 3.11 3.78
CA TYR A 74 -3.71 4.37 3.09
C TYR A 74 -5.22 4.59 3.01
N GLU A 75 -5.95 4.02 3.97
CA GLU A 75 -7.38 4.17 4.17
C GLU A 75 -7.65 5.30 5.18
N PRO A 76 -8.79 6.01 5.07
CA PRO A 76 -9.19 7.00 6.08
C PRO A 76 -9.22 6.41 7.49
N ASP A 77 -8.78 7.19 8.47
CA ASP A 77 -8.80 6.86 9.89
C ASP A 77 -7.95 5.63 10.31
N GLU A 78 -7.07 5.13 9.44
CA GLU A 78 -6.11 4.06 9.73
C GLU A 78 -4.66 4.57 9.69
N ASP A 79 -3.85 4.27 10.71
CA ASP A 79 -2.45 4.73 10.83
C ASP A 79 -1.42 3.61 11.02
N TRP A 80 -1.88 2.36 11.05
CA TRP A 80 -1.05 1.19 11.30
C TRP A 80 -0.04 0.92 10.18
N PHE A 81 1.02 0.19 10.53
CA PHE A 81 2.04 -0.29 9.60
C PHE A 81 2.08 -1.82 9.56
N TYR A 82 2.54 -2.36 8.45
CA TYR A 82 2.74 -3.79 8.24
C TYR A 82 4.09 -4.05 7.57
N ASP A 83 4.76 -5.10 8.04
CA ASP A 83 6.03 -5.55 7.50
C ASP A 83 5.86 -6.89 6.76
N TYR A 84 5.99 -6.85 5.44
CA TYR A 84 5.84 -8.05 4.61
C TYR A 84 6.88 -9.14 4.87
N ALA A 85 8.07 -8.80 5.39
CA ALA A 85 9.12 -9.79 5.57
C ALA A 85 8.98 -10.57 6.88
N THR A 86 8.43 -9.95 7.94
CA THR A 86 8.16 -10.66 9.20
C THR A 86 6.70 -11.11 9.32
N GLY A 87 5.79 -10.45 8.61
CA GLY A 87 4.36 -10.67 8.74
C GLY A 87 3.72 -9.98 9.95
N ASP A 88 4.41 -9.01 10.54
CA ASP A 88 3.99 -8.34 11.77
C ASP A 88 3.38 -6.96 11.53
N TRP A 89 2.47 -6.59 12.44
CA TRP A 89 1.95 -5.23 12.56
C TRP A 89 2.92 -4.39 13.37
N LEU A 90 3.12 -3.14 12.94
CA LEU A 90 4.04 -2.20 13.56
C LEU A 90 3.34 -0.88 13.87
N GLU A 91 3.84 -0.19 14.90
CA GLU A 91 3.63 1.25 15.06
C GLU A 91 4.70 2.02 14.27
N GLY A 92 4.37 3.21 13.79
CA GLY A 92 5.29 4.02 13.00
C GLY A 92 5.02 5.53 13.13
N PRO A 93 5.96 6.36 12.68
CA PRO A 93 5.81 7.81 12.69
C PRO A 93 4.73 8.27 11.71
N GLN A 94 4.19 9.47 11.95
CA GLN A 94 3.31 10.13 10.98
C GLN A 94 4.05 10.38 9.65
N LEU A 95 3.50 9.86 8.55
CA LEU A 95 4.02 10.09 7.20
C LEU A 95 3.53 11.43 6.62
N ALA A 96 4.26 11.94 5.62
CA ALA A 96 3.92 13.17 4.92
C ALA A 96 2.51 13.09 4.32
N PRO A 97 1.71 14.18 4.38
CA PRO A 97 0.35 14.16 3.90
C PRO A 97 0.28 14.02 2.36
N PRO A 98 -0.91 13.63 1.83
CA PRO A 98 -2.06 13.11 2.57
C PRO A 98 -1.79 11.74 3.22
N ALA A 99 -2.44 11.45 4.34
CA ALA A 99 -2.28 10.20 5.10
C ALA A 99 -3.14 9.05 4.55
N SER A 100 -4.21 9.37 3.83
CA SER A 100 -5.14 8.41 3.23
C SER A 100 -5.53 8.83 1.81
N HIS A 101 -6.21 7.93 1.09
CA HIS A 101 -6.93 8.30 -0.12
C HIS A 101 -8.06 9.31 0.17
N PRO A 102 -8.56 10.04 -0.85
CA PRO A 102 -9.67 10.97 -0.68
C PRO A 102 -10.91 10.29 -0.10
N ALA A 103 -11.64 10.96 0.80
CA ALA A 103 -12.86 10.41 1.41
C ALA A 103 -13.99 10.14 0.40
N GLN A 104 -13.95 10.79 -0.76
CA GLN A 104 -14.91 10.54 -1.84
C GLN A 104 -14.60 9.24 -2.60
N GLN A 105 -13.37 8.72 -2.50
CA GLN A 105 -13.04 7.40 -3.02
C GLN A 105 -13.62 6.35 -2.06
N GLY A 106 -14.59 5.56 -2.54
CA GLY A 106 -15.14 4.44 -1.78
C GLY A 106 -14.18 3.26 -1.66
N VAL A 107 -14.65 2.24 -0.94
CA VAL A 107 -13.99 0.94 -0.74
C VAL A 107 -14.99 -0.15 -1.14
N PRO A 108 -14.76 -0.91 -2.23
CA PRO A 108 -13.66 -0.82 -3.19
C PRO A 108 -13.67 0.47 -4.01
N GLY A 109 -12.54 0.78 -4.65
CA GLY A 109 -12.37 1.96 -5.50
C GLY A 109 -11.61 1.68 -6.81
N PRO A 110 -11.58 2.66 -7.72
CA PRO A 110 -12.35 3.90 -7.66
C PRO A 110 -13.77 3.69 -8.18
N GLU A 111 -14.67 4.62 -7.81
CA GLU A 111 -16.08 4.57 -8.21
C GLU A 111 -16.23 4.45 -9.73
N GLY A 112 -17.23 3.66 -10.17
CA GLY A 112 -17.50 3.42 -11.59
C GLY A 112 -16.65 2.32 -12.25
N ARG A 113 -15.57 1.85 -11.61
CA ARG A 113 -14.76 0.71 -12.09
C ARG A 113 -14.98 -0.60 -11.32
N VAL A 114 -15.67 -0.53 -10.19
CA VAL A 114 -15.94 -1.70 -9.35
C VAL A 114 -17.05 -2.56 -9.99
N PRO A 115 -16.80 -3.83 -10.34
CA PRO A 115 -17.80 -4.68 -10.96
C PRO A 115 -18.85 -5.17 -9.93
N PRO A 116 -20.11 -5.46 -10.33
CA PRO A 116 -21.16 -5.92 -9.40
C PRO A 116 -20.79 -7.18 -8.59
N ASP A 117 -19.99 -8.07 -9.16
CA ASP A 117 -19.54 -9.33 -8.59
C ASP A 117 -18.19 -9.22 -7.85
N TRP A 118 -17.73 -8.01 -7.51
CA TRP A 118 -16.39 -7.74 -6.97
C TRP A 118 -15.98 -8.63 -5.78
N ARG A 119 -16.92 -9.00 -4.90
CA ARG A 119 -16.64 -9.85 -3.73
C ARG A 119 -16.05 -11.21 -4.10
N SER A 120 -16.49 -11.77 -5.23
CA SER A 120 -15.98 -13.05 -5.73
C SER A 120 -14.62 -12.96 -6.43
N ARG A 121 -14.08 -11.75 -6.58
CA ARG A 121 -12.81 -11.48 -7.28
C ARG A 121 -11.67 -11.10 -6.33
N LEU A 122 -11.92 -11.14 -5.02
CA LEU A 122 -10.92 -10.90 -3.98
C LEU A 122 -10.13 -12.18 -3.69
N HIS A 123 -8.92 -12.03 -3.13
CA HIS A 123 -8.07 -13.12 -2.65
C HIS A 123 -8.19 -13.33 -1.15
#